data_AF-A0A349VH78-F1
#
_entry.id   AF-A0A349VH78-F1
#
_cell.length_a   1.000
_cell.length_b   1.000
_cell.length_c   1.000
_cell.angle_alpha   90.00
_cell.angle_beta   90.00
_cell.angle_gamma   90.00
#
_symmetry.space_group_name_H-M   'P 1'
#
loop_
_entity.id
_entity.type
_entity.pdbx_description
1 polymer ?
#
loop_
_entity_poly.entity_id
_entity_poly.type
_entity_poly.pdbx_seq_one_letter_code
_entity_poly.pdbx_strand_id
1 'polypeptide(L)'
;MDKRELPKSPETQSQQRLRINQNVIREISFDDIVFDMAEDTTFSRDLLPERVTSLVGQHIRIRGYILPSFQQTGLTQFVLVRDNMECCFGPGAALYDC
;
A
#
# COMPACT_ATOMS: atom_id res chain seq x y z
N MET A 1 18.71 46.24 -24.03
CA MET A 1 19.18 46.57 -22.67
C MET A 1 18.02 47.24 -21.97
N ASP A 2 17.39 46.72 -20.92
CA ASP A 2 17.72 45.64 -20.00
C ASP A 2 16.38 45.17 -19.39
N LYS A 3 16.02 43.89 -19.56
CA LYS A 3 14.82 43.31 -18.92
C LYS A 3 15.22 42.89 -17.50
N ARG A 4 15.05 43.79 -16.53
CA ARG A 4 15.28 43.47 -15.12
C ARG A 4 14.11 42.66 -14.57
N GLU A 5 14.27 41.34 -14.54
CA GLU A 5 13.44 40.44 -13.74
C GLU A 5 13.58 40.79 -12.26
N LEU A 6 12.44 40.97 -11.59
CA LEU A 6 12.37 41.18 -10.16
C LEU A 6 12.68 39.84 -9.45
N PRO A 7 13.59 39.79 -8.46
CA PRO A 7 13.90 38.56 -7.75
C PRO A 7 12.68 38.13 -6.93
N LYS A 8 12.17 36.92 -7.18
CA LYS A 8 11.09 36.33 -6.37
C LYS A 8 11.63 36.06 -4.96
N SER A 9 10.97 36.64 -3.96
CA SER A 9 11.26 36.48 -2.53
C SER A 9 11.37 34.99 -2.13
N PRO A 10 12.30 34.65 -1.21
CA PRO A 10 12.54 33.27 -0.75
C PRO A 10 11.33 32.62 -0.05
N GLU A 11 10.35 33.40 0.38
CA GLU A 11 9.15 32.89 1.08
C GLU A 11 8.15 32.21 0.14
N THR A 12 8.10 32.62 -1.13
CA THR A 12 7.17 32.05 -2.12
C THR A 12 7.55 30.62 -2.51
N GLN A 13 8.83 30.25 -2.41
CA GLN A 13 9.32 28.93 -2.79
C GLN A 13 9.04 27.86 -1.72
N SER A 14 9.06 28.23 -0.44
CA SER A 14 8.81 27.28 0.67
C SER A 14 7.34 26.84 0.73
N GLN A 15 6.42 27.77 0.50
CA GLN A 15 4.97 27.49 0.47
C GLN A 15 4.55 26.71 -0.78
N GLN A 16 5.22 26.91 -1.92
CA GLN A 16 5.02 26.11 -3.12
C GLN A 16 5.52 24.67 -2.95
N ARG A 17 6.65 24.44 -2.25
CA ARG A 17 7.19 23.09 -2.04
C ARG A 17 6.31 22.22 -1.14
N LEU A 18 5.53 22.83 -0.24
CA LEU A 18 4.57 22.12 0.62
C LEU A 18 3.28 21.72 -0.10
N ARG A 19 2.93 22.35 -1.23
CA ARG A 19 1.71 22.03 -2.00
C ARG A 19 1.92 21.06 -3.16
N ILE A 20 3.16 20.67 -3.47
CA ILE A 20 3.45 19.82 -4.64
C ILE A 20 3.26 18.31 -4.39
N ASN A 21 3.12 17.86 -3.14
CA ASN A 21 3.12 16.41 -2.85
C ASN A 21 1.79 15.84 -2.34
N GLN A 22 0.64 16.45 -2.66
CA GLN A 22 -0.66 15.85 -2.28
C GLN A 22 -1.17 14.79 -3.27
N ASN A 23 -0.49 14.60 -4.39
CA ASN A 23 -0.91 13.67 -5.45
C ASN A 23 0.13 12.59 -5.77
N VAL A 24 1.15 12.43 -4.94
CA VAL A 24 2.14 11.37 -5.10
C VAL A 24 1.57 10.12 -4.44
N ILE A 25 1.06 9.20 -5.27
CA ILE A 25 0.67 7.87 -4.80
C ILE A 25 1.93 7.18 -4.27
N ARG A 26 1.92 6.79 -2.99
CA ARG A 26 3.05 6.09 -2.37
C ARG A 26 3.03 4.62 -2.78
N GLU A 27 4.10 4.16 -3.42
CA GLU A 27 4.28 2.72 -3.70
C GLU A 27 4.76 2.01 -2.43
N ILE A 28 4.09 0.91 -2.08
CA ILE A 28 4.43 0.05 -0.93
C ILE A 28 4.38 -1.43 -1.33
N SER A 29 5.00 -2.30 -0.53
CA SER A 29 4.90 -3.76 -0.64
C SER A 29 4.20 -4.36 0.58
N PHE A 30 4.00 -5.67 0.56
CA PHE A 30 3.49 -6.40 1.73
C PHE A 30 4.45 -6.38 2.92
N ASP A 31 5.75 -6.18 2.69
CA ASP A 31 6.75 -6.11 3.77
C ASP A 31 6.62 -4.81 4.58
N ASP A 32 6.04 -3.77 4.00
CA ASP A 32 5.71 -2.52 4.72
C ASP A 32 4.55 -2.71 5.72
N ILE A 33 3.69 -3.71 5.48
CA ILE A 33 2.45 -3.95 6.25
C ILE A 33 2.42 -5.28 7.00
N VAL A 34 3.38 -6.17 6.78
CA VAL A 34 3.52 -7.42 7.55
C VAL A 34 3.86 -7.09 9.00
N PHE A 35 3.28 -7.80 9.94
CA PHE A 35 3.61 -7.74 11.36
C PHE A 35 3.39 -9.12 11.96
N ASP A 36 4.20 -9.45 12.96
CA ASP A 36 4.11 -10.74 13.63
C ASP A 36 3.03 -10.69 14.71
N MET A 37 2.31 -11.80 14.85
CA MET A 37 1.32 -12.00 15.89
C MET A 37 1.47 -13.43 16.39
N ALA A 38 1.42 -13.64 17.71
CA ALA A 38 1.56 -14.97 18.28
C ALA A 38 0.36 -15.85 17.90
N GLU A 39 0.63 -17.13 17.66
CA GLU A 39 -0.42 -18.14 17.45
C GLU A 39 -1.39 -18.15 18.64
N ASP A 40 -2.67 -18.38 18.38
CA ASP A 40 -3.77 -18.37 19.36
C ASP A 40 -4.05 -17.03 20.07
N THR A 41 -3.46 -15.92 19.62
CA THR A 41 -3.80 -14.59 20.14
C THR A 41 -4.93 -13.93 19.35
N THR A 42 -5.80 -13.21 20.08
CA THR A 42 -6.86 -12.41 19.45
C THR A 42 -6.24 -11.15 18.85
N PHE A 43 -6.60 -10.84 17.61
CA PHE A 43 -6.19 -9.60 16.97
C PHE A 43 -6.68 -8.38 17.78
N SER A 44 -5.74 -7.49 18.13
CA SER A 44 -6.02 -6.14 18.61
C SER A 44 -5.38 -5.13 17.68
N ARG A 45 -6.06 -3.99 17.47
CA ARG A 45 -5.56 -2.91 16.61
C ARG A 45 -4.26 -2.30 17.14
N ASP A 46 -4.02 -2.41 18.44
CA ASP A 46 -2.80 -1.95 19.11
C ASP A 46 -1.56 -2.77 18.73
N LEU A 47 -1.74 -3.95 18.13
CA LEU A 47 -0.65 -4.77 17.60
C LEU A 47 -0.08 -4.20 16.29
N LEU A 48 -0.80 -3.29 15.62
CA LEU A 48 -0.34 -2.71 14.37
C LEU A 48 0.81 -1.73 14.63
N PRO A 49 1.99 -1.93 14.01
CA PRO A 49 3.10 -1.03 14.21
C PRO A 49 2.84 0.32 13.54
N GLU A 50 3.51 1.37 14.02
CA GLU A 50 3.32 2.76 13.54
C GLU A 50 3.49 2.91 12.02
N ARG A 51 4.40 2.11 11.44
CA ARG A 51 4.61 2.06 9.97
C ARG A 51 3.33 1.73 9.20
N VAL A 52 2.43 0.93 9.78
CA VAL A 52 1.14 0.54 9.18
C VAL A 52 0.06 1.56 9.48
N THR A 53 -0.06 1.97 10.75
CA THR A 53 -1.09 2.93 11.15
C THR A 53 -0.91 4.30 10.49
N SER A 54 0.34 4.69 10.19
CA SER A 54 0.64 5.94 9.48
C SER A 54 0.09 5.97 8.05
N LEU A 55 -0.15 4.81 7.41
CA LEU A 55 -0.69 4.72 6.04
C LEU A 55 -2.19 5.03 5.98
N VAL A 56 -2.90 5.08 7.11
CA VAL A 56 -4.33 5.37 7.16
C VAL A 56 -4.60 6.75 6.56
N GLY A 57 -5.52 6.80 5.58
CA GLY A 57 -5.89 8.03 4.88
C GLY A 57 -4.91 8.48 3.78
N GLN A 58 -3.82 7.75 3.56
CA GLN A 58 -2.89 8.02 2.46
C GLN A 58 -3.31 7.28 1.18
N HIS A 59 -3.05 7.89 0.02
CA HIS A 59 -3.16 7.20 -1.26
C HIS A 59 -1.91 6.34 -1.50
N ILE A 60 -2.11 5.02 -1.52
CA ILE A 60 -1.05 4.03 -1.71
C ILE A 60 -1.29 3.20 -2.97
N ARG A 61 -0.20 2.64 -3.52
CA ARG A 61 -0.23 1.58 -4.54
C ARG A 61 0.48 0.36 -3.98
N ILE A 62 -0.26 -0.74 -3.87
CA ILE A 62 0.22 -2.05 -3.44
C ILE A 62 -0.10 -3.09 -4.52
N ARG A 63 0.80 -4.06 -4.72
CA ARG A 63 0.59 -5.17 -5.65
C ARG A 63 0.34 -6.46 -4.86
N GLY A 64 -0.55 -7.30 -5.38
CA GLY A 64 -0.89 -8.59 -4.79
C GLY A 64 -1.90 -9.34 -5.67
N TYR A 65 -2.45 -10.41 -5.13
CA TYR A 65 -3.49 -11.22 -5.78
C TYR A 65 -4.82 -11.09 -5.05
N ILE A 66 -5.90 -11.32 -5.76
CA ILE A 66 -7.25 -11.37 -5.19
C ILE A 66 -7.49 -12.81 -4.70
N LEU A 67 -7.85 -12.97 -3.43
CA LEU A 67 -8.37 -14.25 -2.95
C LEU A 67 -9.70 -14.55 -3.65
N PRO A 68 -9.83 -15.68 -4.36
CA PRO A 68 -11.04 -15.99 -5.12
C PRO A 68 -12.29 -16.05 -4.23
N SER A 69 -13.42 -15.64 -4.79
CA SER A 69 -14.75 -15.83 -4.19
C SER A 69 -15.66 -16.56 -5.19
N PHE A 70 -16.87 -16.94 -4.76
CA PHE A 70 -17.87 -17.53 -5.66
C PHE A 70 -18.43 -16.53 -6.69
N GLN A 71 -18.14 -15.23 -6.54
CA GLN A 71 -18.58 -14.19 -7.47
C GLN A 71 -17.56 -13.99 -8.59
N GLN A 72 -18.01 -14.11 -9.84
CA GLN A 72 -17.14 -14.04 -11.03
C GLN A 72 -17.10 -12.65 -11.68
N THR A 73 -18.14 -11.83 -11.50
CA THR A 73 -18.26 -10.51 -12.15
C THR A 73 -18.74 -9.46 -11.16
N GLY A 74 -18.42 -8.18 -11.41
CA GLY A 74 -18.88 -7.07 -10.55
C GLY A 74 -18.28 -7.05 -9.15
N LEU A 75 -17.04 -7.52 -8.98
CA LEU A 75 -16.34 -7.52 -7.70
C LEU A 75 -16.13 -6.09 -7.18
N THR A 76 -16.75 -5.75 -6.06
CA THR A 76 -16.61 -4.44 -5.37
C THR A 76 -15.84 -4.53 -4.05
N GLN A 77 -15.70 -5.75 -3.52
CA GLN A 77 -14.96 -6.06 -2.30
C GLN A 77 -14.21 -7.37 -2.51
N PHE A 78 -12.98 -7.42 -2.01
CA PHE A 78 -12.13 -8.59 -2.11
C PHE A 78 -11.02 -8.53 -1.06
N VAL A 79 -10.43 -9.68 -0.77
CA VAL A 79 -9.22 -9.77 0.07
C VAL A 79 -8.01 -9.73 -0.86
N LEU A 80 -7.08 -8.81 -0.60
CA LEU A 80 -5.79 -8.72 -1.29
C LEU A 80 -4.75 -9.52 -0.49
N VAL A 81 -4.08 -10.46 -1.14
CA VAL A 81 -3.07 -11.33 -0.53
C VAL A 81 -1.70 -11.14 -1.16
N ARG A 82 -0.65 -11.43 -0.38
CA ARG A 82 0.73 -11.47 -0.87
C ARG A 82 0.97 -12.73 -1.70
N ASP A 83 1.95 -12.66 -2.59
CA ASP A 83 2.60 -13.87 -3.08
C ASP A 83 3.45 -14.44 -1.93
N ASN A 84 3.09 -15.59 -1.40
CA ASN A 84 3.94 -16.34 -0.48
C ASN A 84 4.64 -17.51 -1.19
N MET A 85 4.55 -17.60 -2.52
CA MET A 85 5.01 -18.73 -3.34
C MET A 85 4.42 -20.08 -2.93
N GLU A 86 3.44 -20.12 -2.02
CA GLU A 86 2.69 -21.31 -1.71
C GLU A 86 1.60 -21.43 -2.77
N CYS A 87 1.64 -22.52 -3.54
CA CYS A 87 0.62 -22.84 -4.53
C CYS A 87 -0.77 -22.72 -3.89
N CYS A 88 -1.75 -22.27 -4.69
CA CYS A 88 -3.03 -21.65 -4.35
C CYS A 88 -3.95 -22.31 -3.29
N PHE A 89 -3.55 -23.38 -2.61
CA PHE A 89 -4.31 -24.08 -1.58
C PHE A 89 -3.46 -24.76 -0.48
N GLY A 90 -2.20 -24.36 -0.28
CA GLY A 90 -1.29 -24.97 0.71
C GLY A 90 -0.63 -26.28 0.23
N PRO A 91 0.12 -26.99 1.09
CA PRO A 91 0.82 -28.22 0.73
C PRO A 91 -0.19 -29.35 0.47
N GLY A 92 -0.68 -29.44 -0.77
CA GLY A 92 -1.67 -30.45 -1.18
C GLY A 92 -2.43 -30.16 -2.47
N ALA A 93 -2.38 -28.95 -3.04
CA ALA A 93 -2.98 -28.69 -4.35
C ALA A 93 -2.00 -28.87 -5.50
N ALA A 94 -1.81 -30.13 -5.87
CA ALA A 94 -1.66 -30.49 -7.27
C ALA A 94 -3.03 -31.01 -7.72
N LEU A 95 -3.62 -30.40 -8.76
CA LEU A 95 -4.66 -31.12 -9.50
C LEU A 95 -4.02 -32.11 -10.49
N TYR A 96 -2.79 -31.83 -10.95
CA TYR A 96 -1.86 -32.77 -11.60
C TYR A 96 -0.51 -32.08 -11.83
N ASP A 97 0.58 -32.83 -11.66
CA ASP A 97 1.93 -32.49 -12.13
C ASP A 97 2.04 -32.77 -13.63
N CYS A 98 2.79 -31.94 -14.36
CA CYS A 98 3.35 -32.32 -15.66
C CYS A 98 4.88 -32.32 -15.59
#